data_AF-A0A499UT04-F1
#
_entry.id   AF-A0A499UT04-F1
#
_cell.length_a   1.000
_cell.length_b   1.000
_cell.length_c   1.000
_cell.angle_alpha   90.00
_cell.angle_beta   90.00
_cell.angle_gamma   90.00
#
_symmetry.space_group_name_H-M   'P 1'
#
loop_
_entity.id
_entity.type
_entity.pdbx_description
1 polymer ?
#
loop_
_entity_poly.entity_id
_entity_poly.type
_entity_poly.pdbx_seq_one_letter_code
_entity_poly.pdbx_strand_id
1 'polypeptide(L)'
;MAQISRLLDQSRADWDRRTHQLSVLAYRLSESHGPRAWATREPRNASALVLSAWTQLEHGRSRGRLEDAAGIADSCLRAAELAPEDPTPWVVLLGLSRLERRSQPEVFGVWNEVLTRDRWNREAYLSMLRHLGPEETGSRIQVLDFVDAVRARTPADAPCAATELTAQVLQYHSVLALGGVEALMARNHWSHASAAQALDRAAHSWAGPGSSTTRRPSPT
;
A
#
# COMPACT_ATOMS: atom_id res chain seq x y z
N MET A 1 19.88 -3.49 -11.77
CA MET A 1 19.90 -2.69 -10.52
C MET A 1 20.25 -1.23 -10.72
N ALA A 2 21.28 -0.85 -11.49
CA ALA A 2 21.60 0.57 -11.73
C ALA A 2 20.46 1.41 -12.35
N GLN A 3 19.64 0.82 -13.23
CA GLN A 3 18.43 1.48 -13.75
C GLN A 3 17.34 1.67 -12.67
N ILE A 4 17.16 0.69 -11.78
CA ILE A 4 16.21 0.77 -10.65
C ILE A 4 16.65 1.85 -9.68
N SER A 5 17.94 1.91 -9.32
CA SER A 5 18.45 2.99 -8.46
C SER A 5 18.14 4.38 -9.04
N ARG A 6 18.47 4.60 -10.32
CA ARG A 6 18.17 5.87 -10.99
C ARG A 6 16.68 6.22 -11.00
N LEU A 7 15.80 5.24 -11.25
CA LEU A 7 14.35 5.45 -11.19
C LEU A 7 13.90 5.91 -9.80
N LEU A 8 14.43 5.27 -8.75
CA LEU A 8 14.06 5.54 -7.36
C LEU A 8 14.65 6.84 -6.83
N ASP A 9 15.79 7.28 -7.35
CA ASP A 9 16.38 8.59 -7.03
C ASP A 9 15.55 9.74 -7.63
N GLN A 10 14.95 9.53 -8.81
CA GLN A 10 14.08 10.52 -9.47
C GLN A 10 12.75 10.75 -8.74
N SER A 11 12.29 9.79 -7.93
CA SER A 11 11.05 9.88 -7.15
C SER A 11 11.27 10.27 -5.69
N ARG A 12 12.48 10.66 -5.28
CA ARG A 12 12.79 11.02 -3.87
C ARG A 12 11.95 12.20 -3.32
N ALA A 13 11.42 13.06 -4.19
CA ALA A 13 10.55 14.17 -3.78
C ALA A 13 9.05 13.79 -3.68
N ASP A 14 8.68 12.58 -4.11
CA ASP A 14 7.30 12.10 -4.18
C ASP A 14 7.22 10.68 -3.59
N TRP A 15 6.94 10.63 -2.29
CA TRP A 15 6.93 9.37 -1.53
C TRP A 15 5.84 8.40 -1.99
N ASP A 16 4.66 8.87 -2.38
CA ASP A 16 3.61 7.98 -2.90
C ASP A 16 4.08 7.31 -4.19
N ARG A 17 4.59 8.11 -5.14
CA ARG A 17 5.09 7.59 -6.41
C ARG A 17 6.23 6.59 -6.19
N ARG A 18 7.18 6.91 -5.32
CA ARG A 18 8.30 6.03 -4.98
C ARG A 18 7.80 4.72 -4.34
N THR A 19 6.90 4.81 -3.37
CA THR A 19 6.30 3.65 -2.69
C THR A 19 5.60 2.75 -3.71
N HIS A 20 4.83 3.32 -4.62
CA HIS A 20 4.14 2.58 -5.68
C HIS A 20 5.12 1.94 -6.69
N GLN A 21 6.18 2.64 -7.09
CA GLN A 21 7.22 2.05 -7.95
C GLN A 21 7.88 0.85 -7.27
N LEU A 22 8.17 0.95 -5.98
CA LEU A 22 8.71 -0.16 -5.19
C LEU A 22 7.72 -1.31 -5.06
N SER A 23 6.42 -1.04 -4.84
CA SER A 23 5.38 -2.08 -4.76
C SER A 23 5.28 -2.88 -6.07
N VAL A 24 5.27 -2.19 -7.21
CA VAL A 24 5.24 -2.83 -8.53
C VAL A 24 6.51 -3.63 -8.80
N LEU A 25 7.70 -3.06 -8.50
CA LEU A 25 8.97 -3.78 -8.66
C LEU A 25 9.03 -5.01 -7.76
N ALA A 26 8.56 -4.90 -6.51
CA ALA A 26 8.56 -5.99 -5.55
C ALA A 26 7.69 -7.16 -6.02
N TYR A 27 6.48 -6.86 -6.48
CA TYR A 27 5.58 -7.85 -7.06
C TYR A 27 6.20 -8.53 -8.30
N ARG A 28 6.80 -7.76 -9.21
CA ARG A 28 7.42 -8.30 -10.43
C ARG A 28 8.66 -9.14 -10.17
N LEU A 29 9.38 -8.86 -9.09
CA LEU A 29 10.64 -9.51 -8.74
C LEU A 29 10.49 -10.50 -7.58
N SER A 30 9.28 -10.86 -7.18
CA SER A 30 9.03 -11.74 -6.01
C SER A 30 9.70 -13.10 -6.15
N GLU A 31 9.80 -13.64 -7.37
CA GLU A 31 10.47 -14.91 -7.66
C GLU A 31 11.95 -14.74 -8.05
N SER A 32 12.50 -13.51 -7.98
CA SER A 32 13.88 -13.21 -8.37
C SER A 32 14.80 -13.11 -7.15
N HIS A 33 16.00 -13.67 -7.26
CA HIS A 33 17.06 -13.49 -6.25
C HIS A 33 17.80 -12.14 -6.36
N GLY A 34 17.55 -11.37 -7.42
CA GLY A 34 18.25 -10.12 -7.73
C GLY A 34 18.18 -9.07 -6.61
N PRO A 35 16.99 -8.75 -6.06
CA PRO A 35 16.82 -7.81 -4.94
C PRO A 35 17.67 -8.17 -3.72
N ARG A 36 17.64 -9.44 -3.29
CA ARG A 36 18.46 -9.92 -2.17
C ARG A 36 19.95 -9.79 -2.44
N ALA A 37 20.40 -10.19 -3.63
CA ALA A 37 21.80 -10.05 -4.03
C ALA A 37 22.25 -8.57 -4.12
N TRP A 38 21.34 -7.64 -4.42
CA TRP A 38 21.63 -6.21 -4.39
C TRP A 38 21.77 -5.68 -2.98
N ALA A 39 20.83 -6.00 -2.08
CA ALA A 39 20.90 -5.64 -0.67
C ALA A 39 22.17 -6.16 0.02
N THR A 40 22.63 -7.37 -0.32
CA THR A 40 23.89 -7.93 0.18
C THR A 40 25.11 -7.15 -0.31
N ARG A 41 25.14 -6.75 -1.58
CA ARG A 41 26.28 -5.98 -2.15
C ARG A 41 26.30 -4.53 -1.69
N GLU A 42 25.13 -3.94 -1.41
CA GLU A 42 24.98 -2.54 -1.02
C GLU A 42 24.19 -2.42 0.30
N PRO A 43 24.76 -2.87 1.44
CA PRO A 43 24.06 -2.94 2.72
C PRO A 43 23.71 -1.59 3.36
N ARG A 44 24.20 -0.49 2.78
CA ARG A 44 23.91 0.90 3.17
C ARG A 44 22.96 1.60 2.21
N ASN A 45 22.42 0.90 1.21
CA ASN A 45 21.44 1.44 0.27
C ASN A 45 20.02 1.12 0.75
N ALA A 46 19.33 2.13 1.31
CA ALA A 46 17.98 1.98 1.84
C ALA A 46 17.00 1.41 0.80
N SER A 47 17.09 1.84 -0.46
CA SER A 47 16.23 1.34 -1.55
C SER A 47 16.46 -0.15 -1.83
N ALA A 48 17.71 -0.61 -1.77
CA ALA A 48 18.04 -2.01 -1.97
C ALA A 48 17.48 -2.89 -0.84
N LEU A 49 17.62 -2.41 0.41
CA LEU A 49 17.08 -3.08 1.60
C LEU A 49 15.54 -3.18 1.56
N VAL A 50 14.86 -2.08 1.25
CA VAL A 50 13.39 -2.05 1.15
C VAL A 50 12.89 -2.94 0.02
N LEU A 51 13.50 -2.86 -1.17
CA LEU A 51 13.08 -3.70 -2.29
C LEU A 51 13.29 -5.19 -1.97
N SER A 52 14.41 -5.56 -1.35
CA SER A 52 14.65 -6.93 -0.91
C SER A 52 13.61 -7.39 0.12
N ALA A 53 13.30 -6.57 1.13
CA ALA A 53 12.29 -6.89 2.13
C ALA A 53 10.90 -7.06 1.52
N TRP A 54 10.50 -6.15 0.63
CA TRP A 54 9.19 -6.19 -0.01
C TRP A 54 9.06 -7.37 -0.98
N THR A 55 10.11 -7.71 -1.73
CA THR A 55 10.07 -8.90 -2.63
C THR A 55 9.85 -10.20 -1.86
N GLN A 56 10.49 -10.34 -0.69
CA GLN A 56 10.28 -11.49 0.20
C GLN A 56 8.87 -11.48 0.82
N LEU A 57 8.34 -10.31 1.15
CA LEU A 57 6.95 -10.16 1.59
C LEU A 57 5.97 -10.62 0.50
N GLU A 58 6.14 -10.18 -0.75
CA GLU A 58 5.28 -10.58 -1.87
C GLU A 58 5.42 -12.08 -2.20
N HIS A 59 6.62 -12.63 -2.11
CA HIS A 59 6.82 -14.08 -2.24
C HIS A 59 6.09 -14.85 -1.14
N GLY A 60 6.16 -14.37 0.10
CA GLY A 60 5.43 -14.99 1.20
C GLY A 60 3.91 -14.91 1.05
N ARG A 61 3.39 -13.81 0.49
CA ARG A 61 1.97 -13.67 0.13
C ARG A 61 1.53 -14.71 -0.88
N SER A 62 2.30 -14.92 -1.95
CA SER A 62 1.96 -15.87 -3.01
C SER A 62 1.97 -17.32 -2.52
N ARG A 63 2.82 -17.64 -1.54
CA ARG A 63 2.94 -18.97 -0.93
C ARG A 63 2.07 -19.19 0.30
N GLY A 64 1.43 -18.14 0.83
CA GLY A 64 0.66 -18.20 2.07
C GLY A 64 1.50 -18.40 3.34
N ARG A 65 2.83 -18.22 3.27
CA ARG A 65 3.74 -18.34 4.42
C ARG A 65 5.00 -17.49 4.21
N LEU A 66 5.49 -16.88 5.28
CA LEU A 66 6.77 -16.14 5.26
C LEU A 66 7.93 -17.09 5.56
N GLU A 67 9.03 -16.94 4.83
CA GLU A 67 10.25 -17.71 5.07
C GLU A 67 11.14 -17.09 6.16
N ASP A 68 11.23 -15.76 6.20
CA ASP A 68 12.08 -15.02 7.14
C ASP A 68 11.45 -13.67 7.52
N ALA A 69 10.45 -13.71 8.41
CA ALA A 69 9.77 -12.51 8.88
C ALA A 69 10.70 -11.56 9.65
N ALA A 70 11.60 -12.11 10.47
CA ALA A 70 12.55 -11.35 11.25
C ALA A 70 13.56 -10.61 10.35
N GLY A 71 14.09 -11.26 9.31
CA GLY A 71 14.98 -10.63 8.34
C GLY A 71 14.31 -9.55 7.49
N ILE A 72 13.03 -9.72 7.14
CA ILE A 72 12.24 -8.66 6.49
C ILE A 72 12.14 -7.44 7.42
N ALA A 73 11.82 -7.65 8.70
CA ALA A 73 11.70 -6.58 9.68
C ALA A 73 13.04 -5.85 9.91
N ASP A 74 14.14 -6.59 10.13
CA ASP A 74 15.50 -6.02 10.30
C ASP A 74 15.90 -5.15 9.09
N SER A 75 15.69 -5.68 7.88
CA SER A 75 16.00 -4.95 6.65
C SER A 75 15.19 -3.64 6.53
N CYS A 76 13.92 -3.65 6.95
CA CYS A 76 13.10 -2.44 6.97
C CYS A 76 13.56 -1.44 8.03
N LEU A 77 13.85 -1.89 9.26
CA LEU A 77 14.30 -1.00 10.34
C LEU A 77 15.65 -0.35 10.00
N ARG A 78 16.60 -1.12 9.45
CA ARG A 78 17.87 -0.58 8.94
C ARG A 78 17.68 0.41 7.81
N ALA A 79 16.74 0.16 6.90
CA ALA A 79 16.42 1.12 5.85
C ALA A 79 15.81 2.42 6.42
N ALA A 80 14.97 2.32 7.45
CA ALA A 80 14.41 3.48 8.15
C ALA A 80 15.48 4.27 8.91
N GLU A 81 16.53 3.61 9.44
CA GLU A 81 17.68 4.31 10.03
C GLU A 81 18.50 5.08 8.98
N LEU A 82 18.66 4.50 7.78
CA LEU A 82 19.42 5.09 6.69
C LEU A 82 18.67 6.24 5.97
N ALA A 83 17.34 6.19 5.97
CA ALA A 83 16.47 7.21 5.40
C ALA A 83 15.23 7.45 6.30
N PRO A 84 15.39 8.20 7.41
CA PRO A 84 14.34 8.39 8.41
C PRO A 84 13.06 9.02 7.88
N GLU A 85 13.15 9.79 6.80
CA GLU A 85 12.03 10.43 6.12
C GLU A 85 11.25 9.50 5.17
N ASP A 86 11.81 8.34 4.77
CA ASP A 86 11.19 7.43 3.81
C ASP A 86 10.06 6.62 4.51
N PRO A 87 8.79 6.73 4.08
CA PRO A 87 7.69 5.95 4.65
C PRO A 87 7.72 4.48 4.22
N THR A 88 8.43 4.14 3.14
CA THR A 88 8.33 2.84 2.49
C THR A 88 8.69 1.65 3.39
N PRO A 89 9.75 1.70 4.21
CA PRO A 89 10.04 0.61 5.15
C PRO A 89 8.85 0.31 6.08
N TRP A 90 8.15 1.34 6.53
CA TRP A 90 6.98 1.20 7.40
C TRP A 90 5.76 0.65 6.66
N VAL A 91 5.60 0.95 5.37
CA VAL A 91 4.58 0.32 4.51
C VAL A 91 4.84 -1.19 4.37
N VAL A 92 6.10 -1.60 4.23
CA VAL A 92 6.47 -3.02 4.19
C VAL A 92 6.22 -3.68 5.55
N LEU A 93 6.60 -3.04 6.66
CA LEU A 93 6.31 -3.52 8.01
C LEU A 93 4.81 -3.63 8.30
N LEU A 94 3.99 -2.75 7.73
CA LEU A 94 2.53 -2.82 7.84
C LEU A 94 2.00 -4.06 7.11
N GLY A 95 2.52 -4.32 5.91
CA GLY A 95 2.23 -5.54 5.17
C GLY A 95 2.69 -6.82 5.87
N LEU A 96 3.85 -6.78 6.53
CA LEU A 96 4.38 -7.88 7.35
C LEU A 96 3.48 -8.15 8.56
N SER A 97 3.13 -7.11 9.31
CA SER A 97 2.29 -7.19 10.51
C SER A 97 0.93 -7.82 10.20
N ARG A 98 0.36 -7.52 9.03
CA ARG A 98 -0.88 -8.15 8.54
C ARG A 98 -0.72 -9.64 8.27
N LEU A 99 0.34 -10.07 7.59
CA LEU A 99 0.58 -11.48 7.32
C LEU A 99 0.84 -12.30 8.58
N GLU A 100 1.53 -11.71 9.55
CA GLU A 100 1.75 -12.32 10.87
C GLU A 100 0.53 -12.24 11.79
N ARG A 101 -0.56 -11.59 11.34
CA ARG A 101 -1.79 -11.38 12.12
C ARG A 101 -1.51 -10.75 13.49
N ARG A 102 -0.59 -9.77 13.53
CA ARG A 102 -0.26 -9.02 14.74
C ARG A 102 -1.48 -8.29 15.29
N SER A 103 -1.43 -7.94 16.57
CA SER A 103 -2.53 -7.27 17.23
C SER A 103 -2.79 -5.88 16.63
N GLN A 104 -4.03 -5.40 16.71
CA GLN A 104 -4.39 -4.07 16.23
C GLN A 104 -3.48 -2.95 16.79
N PRO A 105 -3.16 -2.89 18.10
CA PRO A 105 -2.25 -1.88 18.63
C PRO A 105 -0.88 -1.86 17.95
N GLU A 106 -0.31 -3.03 17.65
CA GLU A 106 0.98 -3.13 16.94
C GLU A 106 0.87 -2.61 15.51
N VAL A 107 -0.19 -2.99 14.80
CA VAL A 107 -0.47 -2.52 13.43
C VAL A 107 -0.67 -1.00 13.41
N PHE A 108 -1.40 -0.44 14.38
CA PHE A 108 -1.61 1.00 14.51
C PHE A 108 -0.32 1.76 14.82
N GLY A 109 0.60 1.16 15.59
CA GLY A 109 1.94 1.73 15.81
C GLY A 109 2.69 1.92 14.49
N VAL A 110 2.75 0.87 13.66
CA VAL A 110 3.41 0.94 12.34
C VAL A 110 2.68 1.90 11.39
N TRP A 111 1.35 1.89 11.41
CA TRP A 111 0.54 2.83 10.63
C TRP A 111 0.85 4.30 10.95
N ASN A 112 1.01 4.64 12.22
CA ASN A 112 1.34 6.00 12.63
C ASN A 112 2.73 6.45 12.16
N GLU A 113 3.71 5.54 12.09
CA GLU A 113 5.01 5.82 11.49
C GLU A 113 4.89 6.18 10.00
N VAL A 114 4.01 5.50 9.26
CA VAL A 114 3.72 5.88 7.87
C VAL A 114 3.09 7.26 7.82
N LEU A 115 2.02 7.51 8.58
CA LEU A 115 1.29 8.79 8.54
C LEU A 115 2.15 9.99 8.95
N THR A 116 3.13 9.79 9.83
CA THR A 116 4.08 10.82 10.26
C THR A 116 4.99 11.27 9.11
N ARG A 117 5.31 10.37 8.17
CA ARG A 117 6.22 10.62 7.04
C ARG A 117 5.47 10.99 5.76
N ASP A 118 4.38 10.28 5.48
CA ASP A 118 3.53 10.47 4.32
C ASP A 118 2.06 10.15 4.66
N ARG A 119 1.34 11.18 5.10
CA ARG A 119 -0.06 11.09 5.55
C ARG A 119 -1.05 10.60 4.51
N TRP A 120 -0.71 10.66 3.22
CA TRP A 120 -1.59 10.31 2.10
C TRP A 120 -1.09 9.11 1.29
N ASN A 121 -0.17 8.33 1.86
CA ASN A 121 0.45 7.19 1.18
C ASN A 121 -0.57 6.12 0.76
N ARG A 122 -0.81 5.97 -0.54
CA ARG A 122 -1.86 5.08 -1.06
C ARG A 122 -1.68 3.61 -0.62
N GLU A 123 -0.48 3.06 -0.72
CA GLU A 123 -0.20 1.64 -0.42
C GLU A 123 -0.44 1.31 1.07
N ALA A 124 -0.20 2.27 1.95
CA ALA A 124 -0.53 2.14 3.36
C ALA A 124 -2.04 2.05 3.58
N TYR A 125 -2.82 2.97 2.99
CA TYR A 125 -4.29 2.97 3.12
C TYR A 125 -4.89 1.68 2.56
N LEU A 126 -4.36 1.19 1.43
CA LEU A 126 -4.76 -0.11 0.88
C LEU A 126 -4.42 -1.28 1.81
N SER A 127 -3.29 -1.21 2.52
CA SER A 127 -2.93 -2.23 3.51
C SER A 127 -3.87 -2.19 4.73
N MET A 128 -4.16 -1.02 5.29
CA MET A 128 -5.12 -0.90 6.39
C MET A 128 -6.53 -1.34 6.01
N LEU A 129 -6.98 -0.99 4.80
CA LEU A 129 -8.27 -1.42 4.29
C LEU A 129 -8.42 -2.94 4.30
N ARG A 130 -7.37 -3.68 3.93
CA ARG A 130 -7.36 -5.15 3.96
C ARG A 130 -7.28 -5.70 5.39
N HIS A 131 -6.45 -5.12 6.25
CA HIS A 131 -6.33 -5.51 7.67
C HIS A 131 -7.67 -5.47 8.42
N LEU A 132 -8.42 -4.39 8.19
CA LEU A 132 -9.72 -4.15 8.81
C LEU A 132 -10.85 -4.93 8.13
N GLY A 133 -10.58 -5.60 7.01
CA GLY A 133 -11.55 -6.39 6.28
C GLY A 133 -11.89 -7.72 6.97
N PRO A 134 -13.08 -8.28 6.68
CA PRO A 134 -13.50 -9.57 7.22
C PRO A 134 -12.61 -10.75 6.77
N GLU A 135 -11.86 -10.58 5.68
CA GLU A 135 -11.01 -11.65 5.14
C GLU A 135 -9.69 -11.79 5.91
N GLU A 136 -9.39 -10.84 6.81
CA GLU A 136 -8.22 -10.86 7.68
C GLU A 136 -8.66 -10.86 9.15
N THR A 137 -8.49 -9.75 9.85
CA THR A 137 -8.68 -9.68 11.32
C THR A 137 -9.84 -8.77 11.72
N GLY A 138 -10.49 -8.12 10.77
CA GLY A 138 -11.51 -7.12 11.03
C GLY A 138 -12.92 -7.54 10.63
N SER A 139 -13.73 -6.54 10.26
CA SER A 139 -15.15 -6.70 10.00
C SER A 139 -15.64 -5.68 8.98
N ARG A 140 -16.80 -5.94 8.36
CA ARG A 140 -17.38 -4.99 7.40
C ARG A 140 -17.65 -3.62 8.02
N ILE A 141 -18.03 -3.57 9.30
CA ILE A 141 -18.29 -2.33 10.04
C ILE A 141 -16.99 -1.52 10.17
N GLN A 142 -15.88 -2.15 10.57
CA GLN A 142 -14.59 -1.46 10.65
C GLN A 142 -14.12 -0.92 9.29
N VAL A 143 -14.39 -1.61 8.19
CA VAL A 143 -14.12 -1.09 6.83
C VAL A 143 -14.96 0.15 6.54
N LEU A 144 -16.25 0.16 6.90
CA LEU A 144 -17.12 1.33 6.70
C LEU A 144 -16.64 2.53 7.53
N ASP A 145 -16.37 2.31 8.82
CA ASP A 145 -15.85 3.36 9.71
C ASP A 145 -14.55 3.95 9.20
N PHE A 146 -13.64 3.09 8.71
CA PHE A 146 -12.38 3.53 8.11
C PHE A 146 -12.61 4.36 6.83
N VAL A 147 -13.45 3.87 5.91
CA VAL A 147 -13.76 4.59 4.66
C VAL A 147 -14.41 5.94 4.93
N ASP A 148 -15.34 6.02 5.89
CA ASP A 148 -15.98 7.29 6.26
C ASP A 148 -14.98 8.26 6.89
N ALA A 149 -14.08 7.78 7.75
CA ALA A 149 -13.01 8.58 8.32
C ALA A 149 -12.03 9.10 7.26
N VAL A 150 -11.68 8.26 6.27
CA VAL A 150 -10.82 8.63 5.14
C VAL A 150 -11.52 9.70 4.29
N ARG A 151 -12.79 9.47 3.92
CA ARG A 151 -13.58 10.39 3.09
C ARG A 151 -13.69 11.77 3.73
N ALA A 152 -13.88 11.83 5.05
CA ALA A 152 -14.02 13.10 5.77
C ALA A 152 -12.75 13.96 5.81
N ARG A 153 -11.57 13.35 5.59
CA ARG A 153 -10.27 14.01 5.83
C ARG A 153 -9.44 14.18 4.57
N THR A 154 -9.66 13.35 3.55
CA THR A 154 -8.79 13.20 2.39
C THR A 154 -9.11 14.22 1.30
N PRO A 155 -8.15 15.07 0.89
CA PRO A 155 -8.28 15.92 -0.29
C PRO A 155 -8.59 15.12 -1.54
N ALA A 156 -9.35 15.70 -2.48
CA ALA A 156 -9.76 15.01 -3.71
C ALA A 156 -8.59 14.62 -4.62
N ASP A 157 -7.47 15.35 -4.53
CA ASP A 157 -6.23 15.13 -5.28
C ASP A 157 -5.20 14.25 -4.54
N ALA A 158 -5.51 13.80 -3.32
CA ALA A 158 -4.61 12.97 -2.56
C ALA A 158 -4.49 11.55 -3.18
N PRO A 159 -3.30 10.92 -3.16
CA PRO A 159 -3.10 9.59 -3.74
C PRO A 159 -4.03 8.50 -3.18
N CYS A 160 -4.45 8.61 -1.91
CA CYS A 160 -5.38 7.69 -1.28
C CYS A 160 -6.87 8.03 -1.49
N ALA A 161 -7.24 9.04 -2.31
CA ALA A 161 -8.64 9.37 -2.58
C ALA A 161 -9.46 8.19 -3.15
N ALA A 162 -8.78 7.23 -3.79
CA ALA A 162 -9.36 6.00 -4.33
C ALA A 162 -9.73 4.92 -3.28
N THR A 163 -9.46 5.14 -1.99
CA THR A 163 -9.66 4.11 -0.94
C THR A 163 -11.12 3.66 -0.86
N GLU A 164 -12.08 4.58 -0.96
CA GLU A 164 -13.50 4.24 -0.93
C GLU A 164 -13.89 3.30 -2.10
N LEU A 165 -13.53 3.66 -3.33
CA LEU A 165 -13.84 2.86 -4.50
C LEU A 165 -13.13 1.49 -4.41
N THR A 166 -11.91 1.46 -3.88
CA THR A 166 -11.20 0.21 -3.66
C THR A 166 -11.91 -0.69 -2.65
N ALA A 167 -12.53 -0.14 -1.60
CA ALA A 167 -13.33 -0.90 -0.65
C ALA A 167 -14.53 -1.57 -1.33
N GLN A 168 -15.19 -0.88 -2.28
CA GLN A 168 -16.27 -1.46 -3.08
C GLN A 168 -15.76 -2.58 -3.99
N VAL A 169 -14.64 -2.37 -4.68
CA VAL A 169 -14.01 -3.43 -5.50
C VAL A 169 -13.67 -4.67 -4.68
N LEU A 170 -13.09 -4.50 -3.49
CA LEU A 170 -12.78 -5.62 -2.60
C LEU A 170 -14.04 -6.35 -2.14
N GLN A 171 -15.11 -5.62 -1.80
CA GLN A 171 -16.40 -6.22 -1.45
C GLN A 171 -17.01 -6.98 -2.62
N TYR A 172 -16.94 -6.44 -3.83
CA TYR A 172 -17.39 -7.13 -5.03
C TYR A 172 -16.66 -8.47 -5.21
N HIS A 173 -15.33 -8.45 -5.08
CA HIS A 173 -14.52 -9.67 -5.18
C HIS A 173 -14.78 -10.68 -4.06
N SER A 174 -15.05 -10.24 -2.82
CA SER A 174 -15.39 -11.17 -1.74
C SER A 174 -16.73 -11.86 -1.98
N VAL A 175 -17.74 -11.14 -2.48
CA VAL A 175 -19.02 -11.74 -2.88
C VAL A 175 -18.84 -12.73 -4.03
N LEU A 176 -18.01 -12.41 -5.03
CA LEU A 176 -17.69 -13.35 -6.11
C LEU A 176 -17.01 -14.62 -5.60
N ALA A 177 -16.11 -14.50 -4.61
CA ALA A 177 -15.35 -15.61 -4.07
C ALA A 177 -16.22 -16.64 -3.32
N LEU A 178 -17.40 -16.25 -2.83
CA LEU A 178 -18.36 -17.18 -2.20
C LEU A 178 -18.92 -18.22 -3.20
N GLY A 179 -18.90 -17.91 -4.50
CA GLY A 179 -19.44 -18.78 -5.54
C GLY A 179 -20.96 -18.92 -5.49
N GLY A 180 -21.50 -19.92 -6.20
CA GLY A 180 -22.92 -20.29 -6.10
C GLY A 180 -23.92 -19.18 -6.42
N VAL A 181 -25.00 -19.13 -5.64
CA VAL A 181 -26.10 -18.16 -5.80
C VAL A 181 -25.66 -16.78 -5.33
N GLU A 182 -24.76 -16.72 -4.35
CA GLU A 182 -24.17 -15.51 -3.79
C GLU A 182 -23.38 -14.74 -4.85
N ALA A 183 -22.56 -15.43 -5.64
CA ALA A 183 -21.83 -14.82 -6.76
C ALA A 183 -22.77 -14.23 -7.82
N LEU A 184 -23.95 -14.83 -8.04
CA LEU A 184 -24.95 -14.28 -8.96
C LEU A 184 -25.49 -12.93 -8.48
N MET A 185 -25.50 -12.66 -7.17
CA MET A 185 -25.91 -11.38 -6.61
C MET A 185 -24.87 -10.27 -6.83
N ALA A 186 -23.60 -10.61 -7.05
CA ALA A 186 -22.53 -9.65 -7.33
C ALA A 186 -22.85 -8.76 -8.55
N ARG A 187 -23.66 -9.23 -9.50
CA ARG A 187 -24.11 -8.44 -10.66
C ARG A 187 -24.84 -7.15 -10.28
N ASN A 188 -25.51 -7.14 -9.13
CA ASN A 188 -26.24 -5.99 -8.62
C ASN A 188 -25.37 -5.08 -7.74
N HIS A 189 -24.11 -5.46 -7.46
CA HIS A 189 -23.24 -4.76 -6.53
C HIS A 189 -23.12 -3.27 -6.87
N TRP A 190 -22.81 -2.98 -8.14
CA TRP A 190 -22.62 -1.63 -8.65
C TRP A 190 -23.92 -0.83 -8.79
N SER A 191 -25.08 -1.47 -8.68
CA SER A 191 -26.38 -0.81 -8.64
C SER A 191 -26.79 -0.40 -7.21
N HIS A 192 -26.08 -0.85 -6.17
CA HIS A 192 -26.32 -0.36 -4.82
C HIS A 192 -25.89 1.09 -4.67
N ALA A 193 -26.69 1.87 -3.95
CA ALA A 193 -26.49 3.31 -3.78
C ALA A 193 -25.07 3.67 -3.28
N SER A 194 -24.51 2.89 -2.35
CA SER A 194 -23.16 3.13 -1.83
C SER A 194 -22.05 2.92 -2.87
N ALA A 195 -22.16 1.88 -3.71
CA ALA A 195 -21.20 1.60 -4.76
C ALA A 195 -21.32 2.62 -5.92
N ALA A 196 -22.54 2.97 -6.31
CA ALA A 196 -22.80 4.00 -7.31
C ALA A 196 -22.25 5.37 -6.87
N GLN A 197 -22.50 5.78 -5.63
CA GLN A 197 -21.96 7.05 -5.11
C GLN A 197 -20.43 7.06 -5.02
N ALA A 198 -19.81 5.93 -4.67
CA ALA A 198 -18.34 5.80 -4.68
C ALA A 198 -17.76 5.98 -6.09
N LEU A 199 -18.42 5.37 -7.10
CA LEU A 199 -18.07 5.55 -8.51
C LEU A 199 -18.23 7.01 -8.96
N ASP A 200 -19.37 7.63 -8.64
CA ASP A 200 -19.62 9.04 -8.99
C ASP A 200 -18.55 9.94 -8.39
N ARG A 201 -18.25 9.80 -7.09
CA ARG A 201 -17.19 10.59 -6.43
C ARG A 201 -15.84 10.39 -7.09
N ALA A 202 -15.44 9.14 -7.36
CA ALA A 202 -14.19 8.83 -8.02
C ALA A 202 -14.13 9.50 -9.41
N ALA A 203 -15.19 9.37 -10.22
CA ALA A 203 -15.27 9.98 -11.55
C ALA A 203 -15.13 11.51 -11.51
N HIS A 204 -15.74 12.18 -10.54
CA HIS A 204 -15.62 13.64 -10.38
C HIS A 204 -14.22 14.05 -9.93
N SER A 205 -13.58 13.30 -9.02
CA SER A 205 -12.25 13.63 -8.49
C SER A 205 -11.11 13.33 -9.47
N TRP A 206 -11.23 12.26 -10.28
CA TRP A 206 -10.15 11.81 -11.17
C TRP A 206 -10.15 12.51 -12.53
N ALA A 207 -11.29 13.06 -12.95
CA ALA A 207 -11.40 13.82 -14.20
C ALA A 207 -10.87 15.27 -14.09
N GLY A 208 -10.49 15.73 -12.89
CA GLY A 208 -9.75 16.97 -12.73
C GLY A 208 -8.34 16.85 -13.31
N PRO A 209 -7.70 17.95 -13.77
CA PRO A 209 -6.33 17.91 -14.25
C PRO A 209 -5.42 17.40 -13.13
N GLY A 210 -5.08 16.11 -13.18
CA GLY A 210 -4.14 15.48 -12.28
C GLY A 210 -2.83 16.25 -12.32
N SER A 211 -2.39 16.70 -11.15
CA SER A 211 -1.18 17.45 -10.85
C SER A 211 0.09 16.72 -11.30
N SER A 212 0.29 16.67 -12.61
CA SER A 212 1.57 16.44 -13.28
C SER A 212 2.23 17.76 -13.63
N THR A 213 1.88 18.84 -12.93
CA THR A 213 2.61 20.10 -13.02
C THR A 213 3.79 20.03 -12.06
N THR A 214 4.95 19.82 -12.65
CA THR A 214 6.27 20.06 -12.07
C THR A 214 6.22 21.32 -11.21
N ARG A 215 6.34 21.17 -9.89
CA ARG A 215 6.54 22.30 -8.97
C ARG A 215 7.94 22.85 -9.21
N ARG A 216 8.11 23.71 -10.23
CA ARG A 216 9.32 24.53 -10.39
C ARG A 216 9.39 25.49 -9.20
N PRO A 217 10.52 25.61 -8.49
CA PRO A 217 10.70 26.69 -7.54
C PRO A 217 10.82 28.02 -8.28
N SER A 218 10.06 29.02 -7.84
CA SER A 218 10.21 30.41 -8.30
C SER A 218 11.58 30.96 -7.88
N PRO A 219 12.31 31.67 -8.75
CA PRO A 219 13.53 32.35 -8.36
C PRO A 219 13.19 33.62 -7.58
N THR A 220 13.78 33.76 -6.40
CA THR A 220 14.00 35.06 -5.73
C THR A 220 15.34 35.61 -6.18
#